data_AF-A0A5T9HRS4-F1
#
_entry.id   AF-A0A5T9HRS4-F1
#
_cell.length_a   1.000
_cell.length_b   1.000
_cell.length_c   1.000
_cell.angle_alpha   90.00
_cell.angle_beta   90.00
_cell.angle_gamma   90.00
#
_symmetry.space_group_name_H-M   'P 1'
#
loop_
_entity.id
_entity.type
_entity.pdbx_description
1 polymer ?
#
loop_
_entity_poly.entity_id
_entity_poly.type
_entity_poly.pdbx_seq_one_letter_code
_entity_poly.pdbx_strand_id
1 'polypeptide(L)'
;MENTIRRSEMLNNENIYNVEKYKLQIQKYALCCDDFRDGVYRAPKDKALLKKYICFNNKSFINGLVFDVDHKYGAVAWDLVGLPIPNTIIQNIKNGHAHLLYALKSPVLKTDMARDKPLKLAAIVQSGFTERLDADRAYADVLMKNPLNMHEWRTTWTNTSAYDLQYLLDFIPDKIRISSKKKSVIHGLGRNVNLFEDLRIIAYKEVLSF
;
A
#
# COMPACT_ATOMS: atom_id res chain seq x y z
N MET A 1 -24.76 -32.53 5.70
CA MET A 1 -24.51 -31.23 6.36
C MET A 1 -23.02 -31.01 6.63
N GLU A 2 -22.29 -31.95 7.23
CA GLU A 2 -20.83 -31.85 7.47
C GLU A 2 -19.97 -31.61 6.22
N ASN A 3 -20.26 -32.29 5.10
CA ASN A 3 -19.49 -32.08 3.86
C ASN A 3 -19.71 -30.71 3.22
N THR A 4 -20.85 -30.05 3.47
CA THR A 4 -21.12 -28.70 2.97
C THR A 4 -20.43 -27.66 3.85
N ILE A 5 -20.42 -27.88 5.17
CA ILE A 5 -19.75 -27.02 6.16
C ILE A 5 -18.22 -27.09 5.99
N ARG A 6 -17.64 -28.29 5.86
CA ARG A 6 -16.20 -28.46 5.56
C ARG A 6 -15.79 -27.83 4.24
N ARG A 7 -16.64 -27.90 3.21
CA ARG A 7 -16.37 -27.29 1.91
C ARG A 7 -16.48 -25.76 1.97
N SER A 8 -17.41 -25.19 2.74
CA SER A 8 -17.49 -23.76 3.00
C SER A 8 -16.35 -23.23 3.88
N GLU A 9 -15.88 -24.00 4.86
CA GLU A 9 -14.71 -23.67 5.69
C GLU A 9 -13.40 -23.74 4.88
N MET A 10 -13.25 -24.74 3.99
CA MET A 10 -12.13 -24.81 3.05
C MET A 10 -12.13 -23.67 2.04
N LEU A 11 -13.30 -23.31 1.46
CA LEU A 11 -13.44 -22.16 0.56
C LEU A 11 -13.18 -20.81 1.25
N ASN A 12 -13.54 -20.67 2.54
CA ASN A 12 -13.21 -19.49 3.32
C ASN A 12 -11.69 -19.36 3.54
N ASN A 13 -10.99 -20.48 3.77
CA ASN A 13 -9.55 -20.48 3.99
C ASN A 13 -8.74 -20.16 2.71
N GLU A 14 -9.26 -20.51 1.52
CA GLU A 14 -8.60 -20.21 0.25
C GLU A 14 -8.53 -18.71 -0.06
N ASN A 15 -9.42 -17.89 0.49
CA ASN A 15 -9.48 -16.45 0.20
C ASN A 15 -8.72 -15.56 1.19
N ILE A 16 -8.39 -16.07 2.38
CA ILE A 16 -7.63 -15.33 3.40
C ILE A 16 -6.27 -14.90 2.86
N TYR A 17 -5.90 -13.64 3.10
CA TYR A 17 -4.57 -13.14 2.82
C TYR A 17 -3.60 -13.60 3.91
N ASN A 18 -2.56 -14.33 3.50
CA ASN A 18 -1.61 -14.94 4.42
C ASN A 18 -0.17 -14.79 3.89
N VAL A 19 0.76 -15.31 4.68
CA VAL A 19 2.20 -15.28 4.40
C VAL A 19 2.56 -15.87 3.04
N GLU A 20 1.88 -16.92 2.60
CA GLU A 20 2.17 -17.58 1.32
C GLU A 20 1.69 -16.73 0.14
N LYS A 21 0.50 -16.13 0.22
CA LYS A 21 0.02 -15.16 -0.79
C LYS A 21 0.92 -13.93 -0.87
N TYR A 22 1.35 -13.42 0.27
CA TYR A 22 2.33 -12.34 0.34
C TYR A 22 3.62 -12.73 -0.41
N LYS A 23 4.22 -13.88 -0.07
CA LYS A 23 5.41 -14.37 -0.76
C LYS A 23 5.17 -14.51 -2.26
N LEU A 24 4.03 -15.05 -2.71
CA LEU A 24 3.72 -15.21 -4.13
C LEU A 24 3.67 -13.87 -4.89
N GLN A 25 3.18 -12.80 -4.25
CA GLN A 25 3.10 -11.46 -4.83
C GLN A 25 4.46 -10.74 -4.92
N ILE A 26 5.44 -11.15 -4.11
CA ILE A 26 6.82 -10.65 -4.23
C ILE A 26 7.44 -11.16 -5.53
N GLN A 27 8.02 -10.22 -6.27
CA GLN A 27 8.54 -10.41 -7.61
C GLN A 27 9.85 -11.19 -7.59
N LYS A 28 10.24 -11.74 -8.75
CA LYS A 28 11.50 -12.50 -8.90
C LYS A 28 12.72 -11.74 -8.38
N TYR A 29 12.69 -10.41 -8.51
CA TYR A 29 13.66 -9.52 -7.89
C TYR A 29 12.93 -8.34 -7.27
N ALA A 30 13.24 -8.05 -6.02
CA ALA A 30 12.66 -6.94 -5.27
C ALA A 30 13.76 -5.97 -4.82
N LEU A 31 13.40 -4.70 -4.66
CA LEU A 31 14.24 -3.77 -3.92
C LEU A 31 14.15 -4.10 -2.43
N CYS A 32 15.27 -4.02 -1.73
CA CYS A 32 15.36 -4.33 -0.31
C CYS A 32 16.58 -3.67 0.32
N CYS A 33 16.55 -3.53 1.65
CA CYS A 33 17.70 -3.11 2.44
C CYS A 33 17.53 -3.54 3.90
N ASP A 34 18.64 -3.53 4.65
CA ASP A 34 18.62 -3.68 6.11
C ASP A 34 18.78 -2.33 6.81
N ASP A 35 19.54 -1.42 6.21
CA ASP A 35 19.73 -0.04 6.63
C ASP A 35 19.62 0.88 5.40
N PHE A 36 18.93 2.01 5.54
CA PHE A 36 18.80 2.99 4.46
C PHE A 36 20.12 3.70 4.16
N ARG A 37 21.06 3.75 5.11
CA ARG A 37 22.40 4.35 4.94
C ARG A 37 23.29 3.57 3.98
N ASP A 38 23.09 2.25 3.91
CA ASP A 38 23.80 1.37 2.98
C ASP A 38 23.17 1.38 1.57
N GLY A 39 22.08 2.13 1.41
CA GLY A 39 21.32 2.24 0.18
C GLY A 39 20.32 1.10 -0.03
N VAL A 40 19.52 1.26 -1.09
CA VAL A 40 18.49 0.31 -1.51
C VAL A 40 18.97 -0.40 -2.76
N TYR A 41 18.99 -1.73 -2.72
CA TYR A 41 19.49 -2.55 -3.84
C TYR A 41 18.45 -3.57 -4.29
N ARG A 42 18.61 -4.04 -5.53
CA ARG A 42 17.75 -5.06 -6.13
C ARG A 42 18.37 -6.43 -5.92
N ALA A 43 17.64 -7.34 -5.28
CA ALA A 43 18.10 -8.70 -5.01
C ALA A 43 17.09 -9.74 -5.53
N PRO A 44 17.54 -10.98 -5.81
CA PRO A 44 16.65 -12.13 -6.01
C PRO A 44 15.66 -12.29 -4.84
N LYS A 45 14.45 -12.78 -5.16
CA LYS A 45 13.33 -12.93 -4.21
C LYS A 45 13.72 -13.60 -2.90
N ASP A 46 14.37 -14.75 -2.97
CA ASP A 46 14.83 -15.53 -1.82
C ASP A 46 15.72 -14.72 -0.89
N LYS A 47 16.62 -13.90 -1.44
CA LYS A 47 17.49 -13.01 -0.65
C LYS A 47 16.75 -11.78 -0.12
N ALA A 48 15.88 -11.18 -0.94
CA ALA A 48 15.11 -10.00 -0.55
C ALA A 48 14.16 -10.28 0.61
N LEU A 49 13.54 -11.47 0.64
CA LEU A 49 12.64 -11.91 1.71
C LEU A 49 13.31 -12.03 3.09
N LEU A 50 14.64 -12.04 3.15
CA LEU A 50 15.42 -12.09 4.41
C LEU A 50 15.74 -10.70 4.97
N LYS A 51 15.45 -9.61 4.23
CA LYS A 51 15.87 -8.25 4.59
C LYS A 51 14.91 -7.56 5.54
N LYS A 52 15.36 -6.52 6.25
CA LYS A 52 14.49 -5.75 7.16
C LYS A 52 13.39 -5.01 6.41
N TYR A 53 13.72 -4.43 5.27
CA TYR A 53 12.79 -3.70 4.41
C TYR A 53 12.75 -4.30 3.00
N ILE A 54 11.57 -4.28 2.39
CA ILE A 54 11.33 -4.88 1.07
C ILE A 54 10.28 -4.09 0.30
N CYS A 55 10.45 -4.06 -1.02
CA CYS A 55 9.55 -3.45 -1.97
C CYS A 55 8.46 -4.46 -2.35
N PHE A 56 7.26 -4.26 -1.82
CA PHE A 56 6.12 -5.15 -2.06
C PHE A 56 5.44 -4.86 -3.41
N ASN A 57 5.22 -3.58 -3.70
CA ASN A 57 4.69 -3.10 -4.97
C ASN A 57 5.83 -2.96 -5.98
N ASN A 58 5.62 -3.34 -7.24
CA ASN A 58 6.66 -3.24 -8.27
C ASN A 58 6.43 -2.02 -9.17
N LYS A 59 7.26 -1.85 -10.22
CA LYS A 59 7.13 -0.73 -11.16
C LYS A 59 5.86 -0.76 -12.02
N SER A 60 5.28 -1.94 -12.22
CA SER A 60 4.12 -2.15 -13.10
C SER A 60 2.81 -2.30 -12.35
N PHE A 61 2.82 -2.85 -11.14
CA PHE A 61 1.61 -3.18 -10.39
C PHE A 61 1.67 -2.75 -8.92
N ILE A 62 0.51 -2.38 -8.39
CA ILE A 62 0.22 -2.15 -6.98
C ILE A 62 -0.52 -3.38 -6.47
N ASN A 63 0.15 -4.21 -5.69
CA ASN A 63 -0.39 -5.42 -5.08
C ASN A 63 -1.21 -5.11 -3.81
N GLY A 64 -0.93 -3.99 -3.16
CA GLY A 64 -1.59 -3.55 -1.94
C GLY A 64 -1.27 -2.10 -1.63
N LEU A 65 -2.05 -1.49 -0.74
CA LEU A 65 -1.81 -0.14 -0.23
C LEU A 65 -1.11 -0.25 1.13
N VAL A 66 0.02 0.45 1.28
CA VAL A 66 0.82 0.46 2.51
C VAL A 66 0.76 1.85 3.12
N PHE A 67 0.56 1.90 4.43
CA PHE A 67 0.51 3.13 5.21
C PHE A 67 1.55 3.05 6.34
N ASP A 68 2.49 3.99 6.36
CA ASP A 68 3.44 4.14 7.46
C ASP A 68 2.84 5.06 8.52
N VAL A 69 2.60 4.51 9.71
CA VAL A 69 1.97 5.21 10.82
C VAL A 69 3.01 5.42 11.91
N ASP A 70 3.53 6.63 11.97
CA ASP A 70 4.68 7.02 12.79
C ASP A 70 4.29 7.54 14.17
N HIS A 71 3.52 6.73 14.91
CA HIS A 71 3.18 7.03 16.30
C HIS A 71 3.03 5.76 17.14
N LYS A 72 3.06 5.90 18.47
CA LYS A 72 3.03 4.78 19.43
C LYS A 72 1.88 3.77 19.26
N TYR A 73 0.74 4.21 18.73
CA TYR A 73 -0.44 3.36 18.49
C TYR A 73 -0.56 2.87 17.05
N GLY A 74 0.53 2.85 16.27
CA GLY A 74 0.47 2.59 14.83
C GLY A 74 -0.23 1.27 14.48
N ALA A 75 -0.01 0.22 15.27
CA ALA A 75 -0.60 -1.11 15.05
C ALA A 75 -2.13 -1.15 15.19
N VAL A 76 -2.73 -0.22 15.94
CA VAL A 76 -4.18 -0.16 16.21
C VAL A 76 -4.82 1.11 15.64
N ALA A 77 -4.07 1.93 14.91
CA ALA A 77 -4.53 3.21 14.37
C ALA A 77 -5.80 3.05 13.51
N TRP A 78 -5.87 1.96 12.73
CA TRP A 78 -7.03 1.63 11.89
C TRP A 78 -8.33 1.47 12.69
N ASP A 79 -8.27 0.89 13.89
CA ASP A 79 -9.44 0.64 14.73
C ASP A 79 -9.94 1.95 15.34
N LEU A 80 -9.01 2.78 15.84
CA LEU A 80 -9.31 4.09 16.42
C LEU A 80 -10.05 5.03 15.48
N VAL A 81 -9.79 4.89 14.18
CA VAL A 81 -10.43 5.73 13.18
C VAL A 81 -11.65 5.06 12.57
N GLY A 82 -11.86 3.75 12.74
CA GLY A 82 -12.95 2.98 12.13
C GLY A 82 -12.68 2.62 10.67
N LEU A 83 -11.48 2.14 10.36
CA LEU A 83 -11.10 1.55 9.07
C LEU A 83 -11.24 0.02 9.13
N PRO A 84 -11.34 -0.67 7.97
CA PRO A 84 -11.27 -2.12 7.98
C PRO A 84 -9.91 -2.58 8.52
N ILE A 85 -9.89 -3.76 9.13
CA ILE A 85 -8.66 -4.35 9.66
C ILE A 85 -7.63 -4.58 8.52
N PRO A 86 -6.38 -4.11 8.64
CA PRO A 86 -5.35 -4.36 7.64
C PRO A 86 -5.11 -5.86 7.46
N ASN A 87 -4.76 -6.33 6.27
CA ASN A 87 -4.40 -7.75 6.05
C ASN A 87 -3.12 -8.14 6.80
N THR A 88 -2.20 -7.18 6.94
CA THR A 88 -0.97 -7.37 7.70
C THR A 88 -0.63 -6.09 8.46
N ILE A 89 -0.32 -6.25 9.74
CA ILE A 89 0.13 -5.18 10.64
C ILE A 89 1.59 -5.48 10.99
N ILE A 90 2.49 -4.55 10.71
CA ILE A 90 3.94 -4.75 10.85
C ILE A 90 4.48 -3.68 11.78
N GLN A 91 4.56 -4.01 13.06
CA GLN A 91 4.87 -3.07 14.13
C GLN A 91 6.35 -3.12 14.51
N ASN A 92 6.97 -1.94 14.66
CA ASN A 92 8.22 -1.79 15.38
C ASN A 92 7.95 -1.84 16.89
N ILE A 93 8.45 -2.88 17.55
CA ILE A 93 8.22 -3.11 18.98
C ILE A 93 8.85 -2.06 19.89
N LYS A 94 9.83 -1.28 19.41
CA LYS A 94 10.56 -0.30 20.21
C LYS A 94 9.81 1.01 20.36
N ASN A 95 9.16 1.48 19.28
CA ASN A 95 8.49 2.79 19.25
C ASN A 95 6.99 2.71 18.95
N GLY A 96 6.46 1.53 18.60
CA GLY A 96 5.04 1.32 18.31
C GLY A 96 4.59 1.75 16.92
N HIS A 97 5.48 2.34 16.12
CA HIS A 97 5.20 2.72 14.72
C HIS A 97 4.91 1.46 13.92
N ALA A 98 4.04 1.55 12.91
CA ALA A 98 3.65 0.37 12.15
C ALA A 98 3.44 0.66 10.67
N HIS A 99 3.72 -0.34 9.83
CA HIS A 99 3.18 -0.37 8.48
C HIS A 99 1.89 -1.17 8.49
N LEU A 100 0.84 -0.59 7.93
CA LEU A 100 -0.44 -1.25 7.73
C LEU A 100 -0.57 -1.60 6.25
N LEU A 101 -0.69 -2.89 5.94
CA LEU A 101 -0.83 -3.38 4.57
C LEU A 101 -2.28 -3.80 4.31
N TYR A 102 -2.89 -3.18 3.30
CA TYR A 102 -4.16 -3.56 2.71
C TYR A 102 -3.89 -4.20 1.34
N ALA A 103 -3.84 -5.52 1.30
CA ALA A 103 -3.63 -6.28 0.07
C ALA A 103 -4.85 -6.14 -0.85
N LEU A 104 -4.61 -5.92 -2.14
CA LEU A 104 -5.68 -5.83 -3.13
C LEU A 104 -5.97 -7.19 -3.73
N LYS A 105 -7.25 -7.52 -3.84
CA LYS A 105 -7.73 -8.74 -4.50
C LYS A 105 -7.34 -8.80 -5.97
N SER A 106 -7.38 -7.65 -6.64
CA SER A 106 -6.90 -7.48 -8.01
C SER A 106 -5.82 -6.39 -8.02
N PRO A 107 -4.56 -6.73 -8.35
CA PRO A 107 -3.50 -5.73 -8.45
C PRO A 107 -3.85 -4.64 -9.48
N VAL A 108 -3.48 -3.40 -9.16
CA VAL A 108 -3.74 -2.25 -10.03
C VAL A 108 -2.50 -1.99 -10.89
N LEU A 109 -2.67 -2.01 -12.21
CA LEU A 109 -1.61 -1.66 -13.18
C LEU A 109 -1.33 -0.15 -13.10
N LYS A 110 -0.05 0.23 -13.13
CA LYS A 110 0.43 1.63 -13.07
C LYS A 110 1.41 2.00 -14.19
N THR A 111 1.44 1.21 -15.26
CA THR A 111 2.18 1.54 -16.48
C THR A 111 1.37 2.53 -17.33
N ASP A 112 1.98 3.10 -18.38
CA ASP A 112 1.30 4.07 -19.26
C ASP A 112 0.11 3.46 -20.02
N MET A 113 0.05 2.12 -20.13
CA MET A 113 -1.08 1.39 -20.71
C MET A 113 -2.19 1.06 -19.69
N ALA A 114 -2.06 1.53 -18.45
CA ALA A 114 -3.02 1.25 -17.40
C ALA A 114 -4.38 1.90 -17.67
N ARG A 115 -5.44 1.22 -17.22
CA ARG A 115 -6.76 1.85 -17.15
C ARG A 115 -6.72 2.95 -16.08
N ASP A 116 -7.03 4.17 -16.49
CA ASP A 116 -7.14 5.33 -15.60
C ASP A 116 -8.04 5.11 -14.38
N LYS A 117 -9.17 4.42 -14.57
CA LYS A 117 -10.21 4.28 -13.54
C LYS A 117 -9.68 3.56 -12.28
N PRO A 118 -9.12 2.33 -12.35
CA PRO A 118 -8.49 1.68 -11.21
C PRO A 118 -7.36 2.49 -10.57
N LEU A 119 -6.51 3.15 -11.37
CA LEU A 119 -5.38 3.91 -10.86
C LEU A 119 -5.83 5.16 -10.07
N LYS A 120 -6.81 5.91 -10.61
CA LYS A 120 -7.43 7.06 -9.92
C LYS A 120 -8.15 6.61 -8.66
N LEU A 121 -8.85 5.48 -8.70
CA LEU A 121 -9.50 4.93 -7.52
C LEU A 121 -8.47 4.55 -6.44
N ALA A 122 -7.35 3.94 -6.82
CA ALA A 122 -6.28 3.56 -5.89
C ALA A 122 -5.65 4.80 -5.25
N ALA A 123 -5.43 5.85 -6.04
CA ALA A 123 -4.96 7.14 -5.54
C ALA A 123 -5.92 7.79 -4.54
N ILE A 124 -7.24 7.76 -4.80
CA ILE A 124 -8.25 8.28 -3.87
C ILE A 124 -8.22 7.47 -2.57
N VAL A 125 -8.14 6.13 -2.66
CA VAL A 125 -8.07 5.26 -1.47
C VAL A 125 -6.82 5.52 -0.67
N GLN A 126 -5.65 5.53 -1.32
CA GLN A 126 -4.38 5.86 -0.68
C GLN A 126 -4.45 7.22 0.03
N SER A 127 -4.87 8.28 -0.67
CA SER A 127 -4.95 9.61 -0.05
C SER A 127 -5.92 9.66 1.13
N GLY A 128 -7.09 9.02 1.00
CA GLY A 128 -8.11 9.07 2.05
C GLY A 128 -7.72 8.29 3.29
N PHE A 129 -7.08 7.14 3.12
CA PHE A 129 -6.57 6.35 4.25
C PHE A 129 -5.36 7.03 4.88
N THR A 130 -4.47 7.63 4.10
CA THR A 130 -3.35 8.43 4.64
C THR A 130 -3.85 9.56 5.53
N GLU A 131 -4.87 10.31 5.11
CA GLU A 131 -5.45 11.38 5.94
C GLU A 131 -6.14 10.82 7.19
N ARG A 132 -6.91 9.74 7.05
CA ARG A 132 -7.65 9.14 8.19
C ARG A 132 -6.71 8.54 9.22
N LEU A 133 -5.63 7.87 8.80
CA LEU A 133 -4.67 7.21 9.68
C LEU A 133 -3.64 8.17 10.28
N ASP A 134 -3.65 9.44 9.87
CA ASP A 134 -2.53 10.36 10.11
C ASP A 134 -1.17 9.73 9.74
N ALA A 135 -1.16 9.01 8.62
CA ALA A 135 0.02 8.32 8.12
C ALA A 135 0.97 9.33 7.45
N ASP A 136 2.26 8.96 7.35
CA ASP A 136 3.24 9.80 6.70
C ASP A 136 2.86 10.06 5.23
N ARG A 137 2.65 11.34 4.91
CA ARG A 137 2.30 11.82 3.56
C ARG A 137 3.50 11.79 2.61
N ALA A 138 4.72 11.82 3.16
CA ALA A 138 5.95 11.72 2.39
C ALA A 138 6.30 10.26 2.03
N TYR A 139 5.70 9.28 2.72
CA TYR A 139 5.89 7.87 2.44
C TYR A 139 5.58 7.54 0.97
N ALA A 140 6.63 7.15 0.25
CA ALA A 140 6.57 7.03 -1.20
C ALA A 140 6.12 5.65 -1.71
N ASP A 141 5.70 4.75 -0.81
CA ASP A 141 5.33 3.36 -1.11
C ASP A 141 6.44 2.55 -1.81
N VAL A 142 7.70 2.89 -1.52
CA VAL A 142 8.87 2.24 -2.15
C VAL A 142 9.32 1.02 -1.35
N LEU A 143 9.52 1.17 -0.05
CA LEU A 143 9.93 0.09 0.84
C LEU A 143 9.03 0.04 2.05
N MET A 144 8.54 -1.16 2.36
CA MET A 144 7.84 -1.41 3.60
C MET A 144 8.69 -2.25 4.56
N LYS A 145 8.40 -2.18 5.85
CA LYS A 145 8.89 -3.16 6.84
C LYS A 145 8.55 -4.56 6.31
N ASN A 146 9.51 -5.49 6.27
CA ASN A 146 9.29 -6.82 5.74
C ASN A 146 8.58 -7.71 6.76
N PRO A 147 7.32 -8.15 6.55
CA PRO A 147 6.56 -8.91 7.53
C PRO A 147 7.20 -10.26 7.90
N LEU A 148 8.12 -10.78 7.08
CA LEU A 148 8.86 -12.02 7.36
C LEU A 148 10.03 -11.83 8.32
N ASN A 149 10.48 -10.60 8.56
CA ASN A 149 11.57 -10.32 9.49
C ASN A 149 11.03 -10.21 10.92
N MET A 150 10.68 -11.36 11.50
CA MET A 150 10.10 -11.46 12.86
C MET A 150 11.07 -11.05 13.98
N HIS A 151 12.37 -10.94 13.68
CA HIS A 151 13.38 -10.50 14.65
C HIS A 151 13.33 -8.99 14.89
N GLU A 152 13.00 -8.21 13.86
CA GLU A 152 12.92 -6.76 13.93
C GLU A 152 11.47 -6.29 14.16
N TRP A 153 10.51 -6.99 13.57
CA TRP A 153 9.11 -6.56 13.53
C TRP A 153 8.19 -7.55 14.22
N ARG A 154 7.20 -7.02 14.95
CA ARG A 154 6.03 -7.79 15.36
C ARG A 154 5.02 -7.74 14.22
N THR A 155 4.89 -8.87 13.52
CA THR A 155 3.94 -9.02 12.41
C THR A 155 2.68 -9.73 12.88
N THR A 156 1.51 -9.17 12.55
CA THR A 156 0.21 -9.82 12.73
C THR A 156 -0.47 -9.99 11.38
N TRP A 157 -0.80 -11.25 11.05
CA TRP A 157 -1.67 -11.61 9.93
C TRP A 157 -3.09 -11.74 10.47
N THR A 158 -4.04 -11.00 9.91
CA THR A 158 -5.34 -10.74 10.54
C THR A 158 -6.47 -11.66 10.06
N ASN A 159 -6.12 -12.73 9.34
CA ASN A 159 -7.07 -13.68 8.76
C ASN A 159 -8.17 -13.05 7.89
N THR A 160 -7.88 -11.90 7.26
CA THR A 160 -8.79 -11.25 6.34
C THR A 160 -8.44 -11.50 4.89
N SER A 161 -9.45 -11.61 4.04
CA SER A 161 -9.29 -11.70 2.59
C SER A 161 -8.71 -10.40 2.02
N ALA A 162 -8.01 -10.51 0.89
CA ALA A 162 -7.57 -9.33 0.15
C ALA A 162 -8.78 -8.48 -0.28
N TYR A 163 -8.62 -7.16 -0.27
CA TYR A 163 -9.72 -6.22 -0.43
C TYR A 163 -10.00 -5.87 -1.89
N ASP A 164 -11.30 -5.76 -2.20
CA ASP A 164 -11.75 -5.04 -3.38
C ASP A 164 -11.57 -3.53 -3.17
N LEU A 165 -10.96 -2.85 -4.14
CA LEU A 165 -10.64 -1.44 -4.00
C LEU A 165 -11.89 -0.55 -3.84
N GLN A 166 -13.00 -0.97 -4.45
CA GLN A 166 -14.30 -0.32 -4.31
C GLN A 166 -14.83 -0.40 -2.88
N TYR A 167 -14.60 -1.52 -2.17
CA TYR A 167 -14.98 -1.66 -0.77
C TYR A 167 -14.18 -0.71 0.12
N LEU A 168 -12.87 -0.59 -0.12
CA LEU A 168 -12.04 0.35 0.65
C LEU A 168 -12.47 1.81 0.44
N LEU A 169 -13.00 2.15 -0.74
CA LEU A 169 -13.51 3.50 -1.02
C LEU A 169 -14.61 3.90 -0.04
N ASP A 170 -15.49 2.98 0.35
CA ASP A 170 -16.68 3.23 1.18
C ASP A 170 -16.33 3.82 2.57
N PHE A 171 -15.09 3.63 3.00
CA PHE A 171 -14.56 4.17 4.25
C PHE A 171 -14.03 5.60 4.12
N ILE A 172 -14.10 6.24 2.96
CA ILE A 172 -13.54 7.58 2.77
C ILE A 172 -14.67 8.61 2.79
N PRO A 173 -14.68 9.58 3.73
CA PRO A 173 -15.65 10.65 3.75
C PRO A 173 -15.69 11.45 2.44
N ASP A 174 -16.87 11.87 2.01
CA ASP A 174 -17.05 12.58 0.74
C ASP A 174 -16.24 13.88 0.66
N LYS A 175 -16.05 14.58 1.78
CA LYS A 175 -15.20 15.78 1.87
C LYS A 175 -13.77 15.52 1.36
N ILE A 176 -13.21 14.34 1.68
CA ILE A 176 -11.85 13.95 1.31
C ILE A 176 -11.83 13.58 -0.18
N ARG A 177 -12.85 12.83 -0.64
CA ARG A 177 -13.02 12.46 -2.06
C ARG A 177 -13.14 13.68 -2.99
N ILE A 178 -13.73 14.77 -2.51
CA ILE A 178 -13.87 16.03 -3.26
C ILE A 178 -12.56 16.84 -3.25
N SER A 179 -11.87 16.88 -2.11
CA SER A 179 -10.55 17.54 -1.99
C SER A 179 -9.52 16.90 -2.93
N SER A 180 -9.49 15.56 -3.00
CA SER A 180 -8.62 14.81 -3.92
C SER A 180 -8.97 15.01 -5.41
N LYS A 181 -10.19 15.45 -5.73
CA LYS A 181 -10.56 15.85 -7.11
C LYS A 181 -10.10 17.27 -7.44
N LYS A 182 -10.05 18.17 -6.44
CA LYS A 182 -9.62 19.58 -6.60
C LYS A 182 -8.10 19.74 -6.61
N LYS A 183 -7.39 18.93 -5.83
CA LYS A 183 -5.94 18.80 -5.93
C LYS A 183 -5.63 17.75 -6.99
N SER A 184 -5.19 18.16 -8.18
CA SER A 184 -4.61 17.27 -9.20
C SER A 184 -3.38 16.50 -8.71
N VAL A 185 -2.94 16.74 -7.47
CA VAL A 185 -1.79 16.11 -6.84
C VAL A 185 -2.14 14.69 -6.41
N ILE A 186 -2.13 13.76 -7.37
CA ILE A 186 -2.08 12.32 -7.10
C ILE A 186 -0.71 12.04 -6.44
N HIS A 187 -0.62 12.18 -5.11
CA HIS A 187 0.59 11.83 -4.37
C HIS A 187 0.88 10.34 -4.56
N GLY A 188 2.09 10.03 -5.02
CA GLY A 188 2.63 8.66 -5.08
C GLY A 188 2.43 7.93 -6.42
N LEU A 189 1.19 7.81 -6.90
CA LEU A 189 0.85 6.87 -7.99
C LEU A 189 0.93 7.44 -9.42
N GLY A 190 1.09 8.76 -9.57
CA GLY A 190 1.11 9.47 -10.86
C GLY A 190 2.25 10.47 -11.02
N ARG A 191 3.35 10.35 -10.24
CA ARG A 191 4.41 11.38 -10.14
C ARG A 191 4.95 11.90 -11.50
N ASN A 192 5.11 11.04 -12.50
CA ASN A 192 5.61 11.46 -13.82
C ASN A 192 4.58 12.33 -14.58
N VAL A 193 3.30 11.99 -14.48
CA VAL A 193 2.21 12.73 -15.14
C VAL A 193 1.98 14.06 -14.44
N ASN A 194 2.00 14.08 -13.10
CA ASN A 194 1.81 15.31 -12.34
C ASN A 194 2.96 16.29 -12.55
N LEU A 195 4.22 15.82 -12.56
CA LEU A 195 5.36 16.68 -12.84
C LEU A 195 5.22 17.35 -14.21
N PHE A 196 4.80 16.60 -15.23
CA PHE A 196 4.54 17.14 -16.56
C PHE A 196 3.38 18.15 -16.56
N GLU A 197 2.25 17.83 -15.94
CA GLU A 197 1.08 18.72 -15.85
C GLU A 197 1.38 20.02 -15.10
N ASP A 198 2.12 19.92 -13.98
CA ASP A 198 2.54 21.07 -13.17
C ASP A 198 3.53 21.95 -13.95
N LEU A 199 4.55 21.36 -14.60
CA LEU A 199 5.50 22.08 -15.45
C LEU A 199 4.82 22.72 -16.66
N ARG A 200 3.83 22.06 -17.26
CA ARG A 200 3.12 22.59 -18.43
C ARG A 200 2.36 23.88 -18.10
N ILE A 201 1.73 23.97 -16.93
CA ILE A 201 1.04 25.19 -16.49
C ILE A 201 2.02 26.35 -16.34
N ILE A 202 3.22 26.09 -15.80
CA ILE A 202 4.28 27.09 -15.67
C ILE A 202 4.80 27.48 -17.06
N ALA A 203 5.11 26.51 -17.90
CA ALA A 203 5.64 26.73 -19.25
C ALA A 203 4.66 27.51 -20.14
N TYR A 204 3.35 27.24 -20.07
CA TYR A 204 2.34 27.97 -20.84
C TYR A 204 2.23 29.44 -20.40
N LYS A 205 2.37 29.73 -19.10
CA LYS A 205 2.40 31.12 -18.62
C LYS A 205 3.61 31.87 -19.16
N GLU A 206 4.79 31.24 -19.15
CA GLU A 206 6.02 31.84 -19.67
C GLU A 206 6.03 32.00 -21.19
N VAL A 207 5.35 31.13 -21.95
CA VAL A 207 5.25 31.29 -23.41
C VAL A 207 4.26 32.40 -23.79
N LEU A 208 3.19 32.58 -22.99
CA LEU A 208 2.18 33.62 -23.21
C LEU A 208 2.59 35.01 -22.67
N SER A 209 3.72 35.13 -21.98
CA SER A 209 4.29 36.39 -21.51
C SER A 209 5.27 37.04 -22.50
N PHE A 210 5.53 36.39 -23.65
CA PHE A 210 6.21 36.96 -24.82
C PHE A 210 5.21 37.33 -25.90
#